data_AF-A0A4P7NBN7-F1
#
_entry.id   AF-A0A4P7NBN7-F1
#
_cell.length_a   1.000
_cell.length_b   1.000
_cell.length_c   1.000
_cell.angle_alpha   90.00
_cell.angle_beta   90.00
_cell.angle_gamma   90.00
#
_symmetry.space_group_name_H-M   'P 1'
#
loop_
_entity.id
_entity.type
_entity.pdbx_description
1 polymer ?
#
loop_
_entity_poly.entity_id
_entity_poly.type
_entity_poly.pdbx_seq_one_letter_code
_entity_poly.pdbx_strand_id
1 'polypeptide(L)'
;MLAYNVIVLGLAAVASAQTFSGFSDSGIVCQGGNTATKAEVDSAIVGPKGTITQAKASDLGYGRCQNLNVPMYSQPVGDKFIINYAFDKASNTYNFCSASISGNFYGKQCQPI
;
A
#
# COMPACT_ATOMS: atom_id res chain seq x y z
N MET A 1 45.64 -11.36 -33.35
CA MET A 1 44.37 -10.72 -32.95
C MET A 1 43.88 -11.42 -31.69
N LEU A 2 44.06 -10.82 -30.51
CA LEU A 2 43.56 -11.37 -29.25
C LEU A 2 42.08 -11.01 -29.11
N ALA A 3 41.20 -11.99 -29.26
CA ALA A 3 39.78 -11.84 -29.00
C ALA A 3 39.54 -11.78 -27.48
N TYR A 4 39.25 -10.58 -26.97
CA TYR A 4 38.78 -10.38 -25.60
C TYR A 4 37.30 -10.76 -25.52
N ASN A 5 37.01 -11.97 -25.03
CA ASN A 5 35.67 -12.40 -24.68
C ASN A 5 35.26 -11.73 -23.37
N VAL A 6 34.57 -10.60 -23.47
CA VAL A 6 33.92 -9.95 -22.32
C VAL A 6 32.67 -10.75 -21.98
N ILE A 7 32.75 -11.57 -20.94
CA ILE A 7 31.60 -12.22 -20.32
C ILE A 7 30.83 -11.14 -19.55
N VAL A 8 29.75 -10.63 -20.16
CA VAL A 8 28.82 -9.73 -19.49
C VAL A 8 28.01 -10.56 -18.50
N LEU A 9 28.37 -10.47 -17.21
CA LEU A 9 27.52 -10.96 -16.13
C LEU A 9 26.25 -10.10 -16.08
N GLY A 10 25.18 -10.58 -16.71
CA GLY A 10 23.85 -10.01 -16.59
C GLY A 10 23.41 -10.11 -15.12
N LEU A 11 23.43 -8.98 -14.43
CA LEU A 11 22.88 -8.83 -13.09
C LEU A 11 21.36 -9.01 -13.21
N ALA A 12 20.87 -10.23 -12.99
CA ALA A 12 19.45 -10.49 -12.89
C ALA A 12 18.95 -9.80 -11.61
N ALA A 13 18.52 -8.54 -11.75
CA ALA A 13 17.77 -7.87 -10.73
C ALA A 13 16.46 -8.65 -10.57
N VAL A 14 16.37 -9.44 -9.50
CA VAL A 14 15.10 -9.94 -9.00
C VAL A 14 14.31 -8.73 -8.56
N ALA A 15 13.54 -8.15 -9.49
CA ALA A 15 12.54 -7.16 -9.15
C ALA A 15 11.54 -7.88 -8.25
N SER A 16 11.63 -7.65 -6.93
CA SER A 16 10.65 -8.15 -5.97
C SER A 16 9.28 -7.64 -6.41
N ALA A 17 8.43 -8.56 -6.88
CA ALA A 17 7.08 -8.24 -7.30
C ALA A 17 6.36 -7.55 -6.14
N GLN A 18 5.84 -6.35 -6.40
CA GLN A 18 5.06 -5.63 -5.41
C GLN A 18 3.85 -6.47 -5.00
N THR A 19 3.66 -6.66 -3.70
CA THR A 19 2.59 -7.50 -3.16
C THR A 19 1.57 -6.63 -2.46
N PHE A 20 0.27 -6.86 -2.73
CA PHE A 20 -0.83 -6.16 -2.08
C PHE A 20 -1.60 -7.12 -1.18
N SER A 21 -1.45 -6.95 0.12
CA SER A 21 -2.08 -7.79 1.16
C SER A 21 -3.29 -7.10 1.76
N GLY A 22 -4.43 -7.80 1.78
CA GLY A 22 -5.69 -7.29 2.34
C GLY A 22 -6.42 -6.26 1.48
N PHE A 23 -5.93 -5.99 0.27
CA PHE A 23 -6.64 -5.29 -0.79
C PHE A 23 -7.49 -6.28 -1.58
N SER A 24 -8.58 -5.80 -2.19
CA SER A 24 -9.41 -6.63 -3.07
C SER A 24 -9.21 -6.24 -4.54
N ASP A 25 -9.37 -7.21 -5.44
CA ASP A 25 -9.22 -7.01 -6.88
C ASP A 25 -10.29 -6.09 -7.48
N SER A 26 -11.46 -6.01 -6.86
CA SER A 26 -12.54 -5.12 -7.30
C SER A 26 -12.40 -3.68 -6.76
N GLY A 27 -11.45 -3.44 -5.85
CA GLY A 27 -11.20 -2.13 -5.25
C GLY A 27 -11.82 -1.94 -3.86
N ILE A 28 -12.23 -0.71 -3.56
CA ILE A 28 -12.72 -0.27 -2.24
C ILE A 28 -14.04 0.49 -2.39
N VAL A 29 -15.02 0.15 -1.55
CA VAL A 29 -16.31 0.85 -1.44
C VAL A 29 -16.44 1.49 -0.06
N CYS A 30 -16.84 2.75 -0.03
CA CYS A 30 -17.14 3.48 1.18
C CYS A 30 -18.64 3.59 1.41
N GLN A 31 -19.04 3.57 2.68
CA GLN A 31 -20.40 3.96 3.05
C GLN A 31 -20.67 5.39 2.55
N GLY A 32 -21.77 5.59 1.81
CA GLY A 32 -22.07 6.87 1.15
C GLY A 32 -21.79 6.92 -0.34
N GLY A 33 -21.34 5.83 -0.96
CA GLY A 33 -21.31 5.67 -2.42
C GLY A 33 -19.98 6.01 -3.10
N ASN A 34 -18.99 6.50 -2.35
CA ASN A 34 -17.64 6.68 -2.89
C ASN A 34 -16.98 5.32 -3.13
N THR A 35 -16.45 5.13 -4.34
CA THR A 35 -15.80 3.87 -4.74
C THR A 35 -14.53 4.15 -5.52
N ALA A 36 -13.51 3.33 -5.32
CA ALA A 36 -12.28 3.34 -6.12
C ALA A 36 -11.96 1.93 -6.59
N THR A 37 -11.53 1.82 -7.83
CA THR A 37 -11.03 0.57 -8.41
C THR A 37 -9.67 0.21 -7.81
N LYS A 38 -9.26 -1.06 -7.93
CA LYS A 38 -7.92 -1.50 -7.50
C LYS A 38 -6.80 -0.68 -8.16
N ALA A 39 -6.90 -0.40 -9.45
CA ALA A 39 -5.89 0.38 -10.17
C ALA A 39 -5.73 1.81 -9.61
N GLU A 40 -6.82 2.46 -9.22
CA GLU A 40 -6.78 3.78 -8.58
C GLU A 40 -6.12 3.73 -7.20
N VAL A 41 -6.44 2.70 -6.41
CA VAL A 41 -5.83 2.49 -5.09
C VAL A 41 -4.34 2.19 -5.21
N ASP A 42 -3.96 1.27 -6.10
CA ASP A 42 -2.56 0.91 -6.34
C ASP A 42 -1.75 2.13 -6.80
N SER A 43 -2.26 2.90 -7.76
CA SER A 43 -1.60 4.12 -8.25
C SER A 43 -1.44 5.18 -7.15
N ALA A 44 -2.38 5.24 -6.20
CA ALA A 44 -2.32 6.15 -5.07
C ALA A 44 -1.24 5.77 -4.04
N ILE A 45 -0.89 4.49 -3.89
CA ILE A 45 0.01 4.03 -2.82
C ILE A 45 1.39 3.55 -3.30
N VAL A 46 1.52 3.08 -4.55
CA VAL A 46 2.78 2.57 -5.10
C VAL A 46 3.87 3.65 -5.10
N GLY A 47 5.07 3.26 -4.64
CA GLY A 47 6.21 4.16 -4.50
C GLY A 47 6.14 4.94 -3.18
N PRO A 48 5.94 4.24 -2.06
CA PRO A 48 5.30 4.70 -0.81
C PRO A 48 4.96 6.19 -0.77
N LYS A 49 3.68 6.49 -0.96
CA LYS A 49 3.13 7.86 -0.98
C LYS A 49 2.36 8.20 0.30
N GLY A 50 2.33 9.49 0.60
CA GLY A 50 1.55 10.02 1.71
C GLY A 50 2.35 10.25 2.97
N THR A 51 1.64 10.59 4.04
CA THR A 51 2.24 10.98 5.31
C THR A 51 2.35 9.78 6.22
N ILE A 52 3.52 9.60 6.84
CA ILE A 52 3.67 8.61 7.90
C ILE A 52 2.87 9.09 9.11
N THR A 53 1.81 8.38 9.43
CA THR A 53 0.96 8.66 10.59
C THR A 53 1.38 7.90 11.83
N GLN A 54 2.07 6.77 11.66
CA GLN A 54 2.67 6.01 12.76
C GLN A 54 4.00 5.41 12.33
N ALA A 55 4.97 5.41 13.25
CA ALA A 55 6.27 4.78 13.03
C ALA A 55 6.13 3.26 12.85
N LYS A 56 5.17 2.65 13.55
CA LYS A 56 4.77 1.25 13.36
C LYS A 56 3.26 1.15 13.25
N ALA A 57 2.76 0.39 12.29
CA ALA A 57 1.33 0.17 12.12
C ALA A 57 0.71 -0.56 13.33
N SER A 58 1.51 -1.33 14.07
CA SER A 58 1.16 -1.93 15.35
C SER A 58 0.86 -0.91 16.45
N ASP A 59 1.41 0.32 16.39
CA ASP A 59 1.16 1.37 17.39
C ASP A 59 -0.30 1.84 17.39
N LEU A 60 -1.05 1.58 16.30
CA LEU A 60 -2.47 1.91 16.25
C LEU A 60 -3.29 1.08 17.25
N GLY A 61 -2.85 -0.12 17.62
CA GLY A 61 -3.51 -0.99 18.60
C GLY A 61 -4.86 -1.55 18.16
N TYR A 62 -5.34 -1.26 16.95
CA TYR A 62 -6.56 -1.82 16.38
C TYR A 62 -6.51 -1.85 14.83
N GLY A 63 -7.34 -2.69 14.22
CA GLY A 63 -7.46 -2.82 12.77
C GLY A 63 -6.57 -3.90 12.16
N ARG A 64 -6.53 -3.96 10.82
CA ARG A 64 -5.90 -5.07 10.07
C ARG A 64 -4.37 -5.12 10.17
N CYS A 65 -3.72 -4.03 10.60
CA CYS A 65 -2.26 -3.90 10.65
C CYS A 65 -1.66 -3.95 12.07
N GLN A 66 -2.43 -4.31 13.08
CA GLN A 66 -2.01 -4.31 14.49
C GLN A 66 -0.76 -5.17 14.80
N ASN A 67 -0.42 -6.13 13.92
CA ASN A 67 0.74 -7.01 14.08
C ASN A 67 1.93 -6.62 13.19
N LEU A 68 1.86 -5.49 12.47
CA LEU A 68 2.89 -5.07 11.52
C LEU A 68 3.79 -4.01 12.14
N ASN A 69 5.06 -4.36 12.32
CA ASN A 69 6.11 -3.45 12.84
C ASN A 69 6.76 -2.62 11.71
N VAL A 70 5.98 -2.17 10.75
CA VAL A 70 6.44 -1.32 9.63
C VAL A 70 5.66 -0.01 9.61
N PRO A 71 6.20 1.08 9.02
CA PRO A 71 5.55 2.38 9.05
C PRO A 71 4.16 2.35 8.41
N MET A 72 3.23 3.09 9.01
CA MET A 72 1.90 3.28 8.46
C MET A 72 1.79 4.64 7.77
N TYR A 73 1.33 4.60 6.53
CA TYR A 73 1.12 5.75 5.66
C TYR A 73 -0.36 6.04 5.55
N SER A 74 -0.68 7.33 5.49
CA SER A 74 -2.01 7.83 5.18
C SER A 74 -1.96 8.64 3.89
N GLN A 75 -2.81 8.29 2.94
CA GLN A 75 -2.78 8.82 1.59
C GLN A 75 -4.20 9.03 1.05
N PRO A 76 -4.54 10.19 0.48
CA PRO A 76 -5.79 10.37 -0.23
C PRO A 76 -5.80 9.58 -1.55
N VAL A 77 -6.93 8.92 -1.83
CA VAL A 77 -7.24 8.29 -3.13
C VAL A 77 -8.14 9.26 -3.90
N GLY A 78 -7.50 10.23 -4.57
CA GLY A 78 -8.22 11.38 -5.15
C GLY A 78 -9.09 12.08 -4.11
N ASP A 79 -10.27 12.54 -4.52
CA ASP A 79 -11.26 13.19 -3.65
C ASP A 79 -12.27 12.20 -3.02
N LYS A 80 -11.97 10.90 -3.05
CA LYS A 80 -12.95 9.85 -2.69
C LYS A 80 -12.88 9.45 -1.23
N PHE A 81 -11.69 9.14 -0.74
CA PHE A 81 -11.41 8.72 0.63
C PHE A 81 -9.92 8.75 0.93
N ILE A 82 -9.57 8.57 2.21
CA ILE A 82 -8.20 8.41 2.68
C ILE A 82 -7.96 6.93 2.98
N ILE A 83 -6.87 6.39 2.43
CA ILE A 83 -6.40 5.04 2.70
C ILE A 83 -5.24 5.07 3.69
N ASN A 84 -5.31 4.18 4.67
CA ASN A 84 -4.21 3.90 5.59
C ASN A 84 -3.65 2.52 5.29
N TYR A 85 -2.36 2.46 5.01
CA TYR A 85 -1.67 1.24 4.61
C TYR A 85 -0.28 1.17 5.26
N ALA A 86 0.18 -0.05 5.53
CA ALA A 86 1.51 -0.31 6.07
C ALA A 86 2.40 -0.83 4.94
N PHE A 87 3.56 -0.20 4.74
CA PHE A 87 4.49 -0.60 3.69
C PHE A 87 5.72 -1.28 4.28
N ASP A 88 5.90 -2.55 3.95
CA ASP A 88 7.11 -3.29 4.24
C ASP A 88 8.08 -3.20 3.05
N LYS A 89 9.12 -2.37 3.21
CA LYS A 89 10.15 -2.17 2.20
C LYS A 89 10.99 -3.42 1.93
N ALA A 90 11.17 -4.30 2.92
CA ALA A 90 12.02 -5.49 2.76
C ALA A 90 11.38 -6.51 1.81
N SER A 91 10.07 -6.72 1.95
CA SER A 91 9.29 -7.62 1.10
C SER A 91 8.60 -6.93 -0.09
N ASN A 92 8.69 -5.60 -0.19
CA ASN A 92 7.94 -4.77 -1.14
C ASN A 92 6.41 -5.02 -1.05
N THR A 93 5.91 -5.15 0.19
CA THR A 93 4.51 -5.49 0.47
C THR A 93 3.74 -4.28 1.01
N TYR A 94 2.62 -3.99 0.36
CA TYR A 94 1.63 -3.02 0.80
C TYR A 94 0.53 -3.77 1.55
N ASN A 95 0.25 -3.38 2.78
CA ASN A 95 -0.77 -4.00 3.62
C ASN A 95 -1.90 -3.02 3.88
N PHE A 96 -3.13 -3.40 3.54
CA PHE A 96 -4.31 -2.59 3.81
C PHE A 96 -4.61 -2.58 5.32
N CYS A 97 -4.64 -1.38 5.93
CA CYS A 97 -4.97 -1.23 7.34
C CYS A 97 -6.41 -0.78 7.54
N SER A 98 -6.78 0.32 6.89
CA SER A 98 -8.13 0.89 6.93
C SER A 98 -8.32 1.88 5.78
N ALA A 99 -9.57 2.25 5.51
CA ALA A 99 -9.89 3.39 4.66
C ALA A 99 -11.16 4.08 5.18
N SER A 100 -11.21 5.41 5.08
CA SER A 100 -12.39 6.19 5.48
C SER A 100 -12.50 7.50 4.71
N ILE A 101 -13.72 7.98 4.51
CA ILE A 101 -13.96 9.27 3.82
C ILE A 101 -13.43 10.44 4.65
N SER A 102 -13.51 10.34 5.98
CA SER A 102 -13.14 11.42 6.90
C SER A 102 -11.67 11.39 7.33
N GLY A 103 -10.89 10.38 6.93
CA GLY A 103 -9.51 10.15 7.41
C GLY A 103 -9.41 9.68 8.86
N ASN A 104 -10.40 10.04 9.70
CA ASN A 104 -10.51 9.58 11.06
C ASN A 104 -11.11 8.16 11.05
N PHE A 105 -10.47 7.22 11.74
CA PHE A 105 -10.87 5.81 11.86
C PHE A 105 -12.31 5.60 12.39
N TYR A 106 -12.95 6.67 12.85
CA TYR A 106 -14.32 6.74 13.38
C TYR A 106 -15.38 7.23 12.37
N GLY A 107 -15.00 7.57 11.13
CA GLY A 107 -15.91 8.05 10.08
C GLY A 107 -16.59 6.94 9.27
N LYS A 108 -17.32 7.34 8.21
CA LYS A 108 -17.88 6.40 7.22
C LYS A 108 -16.76 5.51 6.68
N GLN A 109 -16.81 4.23 7.04
CA GLN A 109 -15.74 3.30 6.74
C GLN A 109 -15.81 2.81 5.31
N CYS A 110 -14.62 2.58 4.75
CA CYS A 110 -14.45 1.98 3.45
C CYS A 110 -13.88 0.57 3.60
N GLN A 111 -14.42 -0.35 2.83
CA GLN A 111 -14.07 -1.76 2.87
C GLN A 111 -13.62 -2.19 1.47
N PRO A 112 -12.55 -2.99 1.35
CA PRO A 112 -12.27 -3.71 0.12
C PRO A 112 -13.45 -4.62 -0.25
N ILE A 113 -13.79 -4.70 -1.54
CA ILE A 113 -14.95 -5.48 -2.04
C ILE A 113 -14.58 -6.63 -2.95
#